data_AF-A0A535G9J4-F1
#
_entry.id   AF-A0A535G9J4-F1
#
_cell.length_a   1.000
_cell.length_b   1.000
_cell.length_c   1.000
_cell.angle_alpha   90.00
_cell.angle_beta   90.00
_cell.angle_gamma   90.00
#
_symmetry.space_group_name_H-M   'P 1'
#
loop_
_entity.id
_entity.type
_entity.pdbx_description
1 polymer ?
#
loop_
_entity_poly.entity_id
_entity_poly.type
_entity_poly.pdbx_seq_one_letter_code
_entity_poly.pdbx_strand_id
1 'polypeptide(L)' 'MTPELPIQRVEVRFVGAPPTQQVKRASGVTEVEIDGATLRCVVCGSFQPFLESLRGHEVISFTATPAQSSDSEFNEVKKW' A
#
# COMPACT_ATOMS: atom_id res chain seq x y z
N MET A 1 -2.33 6.19 24.77
CA MET A 1 -2.47 5.00 23.92
C MET A 1 -2.64 5.47 22.49
N THR A 2 -1.56 5.55 21.73
CA THR A 2 -1.67 5.66 20.27
C THR A 2 -2.05 4.28 19.75
N PRO A 3 -3.16 4.11 19.01
CA PRO A 3 -3.46 2.82 18.41
C PRO A 3 -2.29 2.44 17.51
N GLU A 4 -1.74 1.25 17.73
CA GLU A 4 -0.71 0.65 16.88
C GLU A 4 -1.38 0.42 15.51
N LEU A 5 -1.30 1.41 14.62
CA LEU A 5 -1.96 1.33 13.32
C LEU A 5 -1.38 0.13 12.56
N PRO A 6 -2.21 -0.71 11.92
CA PRO A 6 -1.72 -1.85 11.16
C PRO A 6 -0.78 -1.32 10.07
N ILE A 7 0.47 -1.77 10.13
CA ILE A 7 1.51 -1.40 9.18
C ILE A 7 1.55 -2.47 8.10
N GLN A 8 1.37 -2.06 6.85
CA GLN A 8 1.40 -2.97 5.70
C GLN A 8 2.37 -2.44 4.65
N ARG A 9 3.31 -3.29 4.24
CA ARG A 9 4.24 -3.00 3.14
C ARG A 9 3.53 -3.34 1.85
N VAL A 10 3.40 -2.37 0.96
CA VAL A 10 2.81 -2.57 -0.35
C VAL A 10 3.88 -2.44 -1.42
N GLU A 11 3.92 -3.42 -2.29
CA GLU A 11 4.67 -3.39 -3.52
C GLU A 11 3.69 -3.33 -4.69
N VAL A 12 3.84 -2.31 -5.53
CA VAL A 12 2.99 -2.08 -6.69
C VAL A 12 3.87 -1.95 -7.93
N ARG A 13 3.62 -2.76 -8.94
CA ARG A 13 4.27 -2.63 -10.25
C ARG A 13 3.31 -1.92 -11.20
N PHE A 14 3.81 -0.95 -11.96
CA PHE A 14 3.05 -0.16 -12.91
C PHE A 14 3.48 -0.46 -14.34
N VAL A 15 2.58 -0.24 -15.31
CA VAL A 15 2.91 -0.33 -16.74
C VAL A 15 3.75 0.85 -17.22
N GLY A 16 3.64 1.99 -16.53
CA GLY A 16 4.37 3.22 -16.84
C GLY A 16 5.01 3.86 -15.61
N ALA A 17 5.20 5.17 -15.65
CA ALA A 17 5.79 5.92 -14.55
C ALA A 17 4.89 5.83 -13.29
N PRO A 18 5.40 5.34 -12.15
CA PRO A 18 4.62 5.23 -10.92
C PRO A 18 4.27 6.63 -10.36
N PRO A 19 3.04 6.86 -9.88
CA PRO A 19 2.61 8.14 -9.33
C PRO A 19 3.15 8.40 -7.92
N THR A 20 4.47 8.58 -7.80
CA THR A 20 5.18 8.78 -6.52
C THR A 20 4.60 9.90 -5.69
N GLN A 21 4.34 11.05 -6.32
CA GLN A 21 3.89 12.24 -5.60
C GLN A 21 2.47 12.08 -5.06
N GLN A 22 1.60 11.36 -5.78
CA GLN A 22 0.25 11.08 -5.31
C GLN A 22 0.32 10.13 -4.12
N VAL A 23 1.11 9.06 -4.24
CA VAL A 23 1.31 8.07 -3.17
C VAL A 23 1.93 8.72 -1.92
N LYS A 24 2.92 9.61 -2.06
CA LYS A 24 3.49 10.36 -0.92
C LYS A 24 2.51 11.34 -0.28
N ARG A 25 1.49 11.78 -1.01
CA ARG A 25 0.41 12.65 -0.50
C ARG A 25 -0.75 11.87 0.10
N ALA A 26 -0.79 10.55 -0.10
CA ALA A 26 -1.81 9.71 0.49
C ALA A 26 -1.66 9.68 2.02
N SER A 27 -2.75 9.93 2.73
CA SER A 27 -2.77 9.85 4.18
C SER A 27 -2.41 8.45 4.66
N GLY A 28 -1.45 8.36 5.57
CA GLY A 28 -1.00 7.09 6.13
C GLY A 28 0.05 6.37 5.28
N VAL A 29 0.59 6.96 4.23
CA VAL A 29 1.67 6.34 3.44
C VAL A 29 3.03 6.94 3.80
N THR A 30 3.98 6.07 4.12
CA THR A 30 5.36 6.39 4.48
C THR A 30 6.34 5.49 3.72
N GLU A 31 7.64 5.79 3.78
CA GLU A 31 8.70 4.97 3.15
C GLU A 31 8.43 4.63 1.68
N VAL A 32 8.09 5.63 0.86
CA VAL A 32 7.85 5.45 -0.57
C VAL A 32 9.17 5.40 -1.33
N GLU A 33 9.54 4.20 -1.78
CA GLU A 33 10.68 3.89 -2.63
C GLU A 33 10.23 3.51 -4.03
N ILE A 34 11.05 3.84 -5.04
CA ILE A 34 10.75 3.50 -6.43
C ILE A 34 11.98 2.89 -7.07
N ASP A 35 11.75 1.74 -7.70
CA ASP A 35 12.69 1.02 -8.52
C ASP A 35 12.10 0.89 -9.93
N GLY A 36 12.37 1.89 -10.78
CA GLY A 36 11.84 1.98 -12.14
C GLY A 36 10.32 2.03 -12.19
N ALA A 37 9.70 0.91 -12.56
CA ALA A 37 8.25 0.73 -12.64
C ALA A 37 7.65 0.06 -11.39
N THR A 38 8.48 -0.23 -10.38
CA THR A 38 8.06 -0.83 -9.12
C THR A 38 8.06 0.24 -8.03
N LEU A 39 6.95 0.38 -7.32
CA LEU A 39 6.79 1.25 -6.16
C LEU A 39 6.68 0.38 -4.92
N ARG A 40 7.48 0.70 -3.91
CA ARG A 40 7.38 0.13 -2.58
C ARG A 40 6.97 1.23 -1.62
N CYS A 41 5.96 0.98 -0.80
CA CYS A 41 5.55 1.93 0.22
C CYS A 41 5.05 1.21 1.45
N VAL A 42 5.06 1.90 2.57
CA VAL A 42 4.45 1.44 3.82
C VAL A 42 3.14 2.20 4.00
N VAL A 43 2.06 1.47 4.20
CA VAL A 43 0.73 2.03 4.50
C VAL A 43 0.41 1.71 5.95
N CYS A 44 0.13 2.75 6.73
CA CYS A 44 -0.28 2.68 8.12
C CYS A 44 -1.77 3.00 8.19
N GLY A 45 -2.58 2.03 8.62
CA GLY A 45 -4.03 2.19 8.72
C GLY A 45 -4.77 1.76 7.44
N SER A 46 -5.46 2.69 6.79
CA SER A 46 -6.39 2.38 5.68
C SER A 46 -5.76 2.54 4.30
N PHE A 47 -6.08 1.61 3.39
CA PHE A 47 -5.65 1.65 1.98
C PHE A 47 -6.44 2.58 1.08
N GLN A 48 -7.58 3.09 1.56
CA GLN A 48 -8.48 3.92 0.75
C GLN A 48 -7.77 5.15 0.12
N PRO A 49 -7.06 6.01 0.88
CA PRO A 49 -6.32 7.15 0.29
C PRO A 49 -5.19 6.70 -0.64
N PHE A 50 -4.62 5.53 -0.38
CA PHE A 50 -3.58 4.96 -1.24
C PHE A 50 -4.13 4.52 -2.59
N LEU A 51 -5.23 3.78 -2.62
CA LEU A 51 -5.89 3.35 -3.86
C LEU A 51 -6.40 4.54 -4.68
N GLU A 52 -6.92 5.58 -4.01
CA GLU A 52 -7.30 6.82 -4.70
C GLU A 52 -6.10 7.49 -5.38
N SER A 53 -4.92 7.40 -4.79
CA SER A 53 -3.67 7.94 -5.38
C SER A 53 -3.17 7.14 -6.57
N LEU A 54 -3.54 5.86 -6.65
CA LEU A 54 -3.27 5.00 -7.80
C LEU A 54 -4.32 5.13 -8.90
N ARG A 55 -5.44 5.80 -8.63
CA ARG A 55 -6.52 5.99 -9.59
C ARG A 55 -5.98 6.68 -10.85
N GLY A 56 -6.34 6.14 -12.01
CA GLY A 56 -5.87 6.63 -13.31
C GLY A 56 -4.49 6.10 -13.73
N HIS A 57 -3.85 5.24 -12.93
CA HIS A 57 -2.61 4.56 -13.29
C HIS A 57 -2.84 3.05 -13.41
N GLU A 58 -2.26 2.45 -14.45
CA GLU A 58 -2.38 1.02 -14.68
C GLU A 58 -1.37 0.24 -13.82
N VAL A 59 -1.90 -0.60 -12.94
CA VAL A 59 -1.15 -1.45 -12.01
C VAL A 59 -1.06 -2.86 -12.59
N ILE A 60 0.16 -3.35 -12.78
CA ILE A 60 0.46 -4.72 -13.22
C ILE A 60 0.32 -5.70 -12.06
N SER A 61 0.86 -5.34 -10.90
CA SER A 61 0.91 -6.21 -9.73
C SER A 61 0.74 -5.39 -8.49
N PHE A 62 -0.07 -5.88 -7.56
CA PHE A 62 -0.31 -5.26 -6.26
C PHE A 62 -0.13 -6.32 -5.19
N THR A 63 0.84 -6.12 -4.30
CA THR A 63 1.15 -7.06 -3.24
C THR A 63 1.22 -6.29 -1.93
N ALA A 64 0.28 -6.56 -1.02
CA ALA A 64 0.31 -6.05 0.34
C ALA A 64 0.77 -7.16 1.28
N THR A 65 1.84 -6.91 2.02
CA THR A 65 2.38 -7.81 3.04
C THR A 65 2.27 -7.11 4.39
N PRO A 66 1.69 -7.74 5.43
CA PRO A 66 1.71 -7.15 6.75
C PRO A 66 3.16 -6.94 7.20
N ALA A 67 3.51 -5.69 7.53
CA ALA A 67 4.75 -5.42 8.25
C ALA A 67 4.45 -5.85 9.68
N GLN A 68 5.08 -6.93 10.15
CA GLN A 68 4.75 -7.56 11.43
C GLN A 68 4.64 -6.55 12.58
N SER A 69 3.41 -6.13 12.90
CA SER A 69 2.99 -5.90 14.26
C SER A 69 2.23 -7.16 14.63
N SER A 70 2.83 -7.98 15.49
CA SER A 70 2.14 -9.09 16.13
C SER A 70 0.76 -8.59 16.58
N ASP A 71 -0.27 -9.33 16.20
CA ASP A 71 -1.69 -9.15 16.52
C ASP A 71 -2.55 -8.40 15.47
N SER A 72 -3.09 -9.17 14.51
CA SER A 72 -4.54 -9.40 14.38
C SER A 72 -4.90 -9.99 13.00
N GLU A 73 -5.14 -11.30 13.04
CA GLU A 73 -6.10 -12.12 12.28
C GLU A 73 -6.31 -11.89 10.77
N PHE A 74 -5.72 -12.82 10.01
CA PHE A 74 -6.02 -13.14 8.62
C PHE A 74 -7.48 -13.59 8.49
N ASN A 75 -8.39 -12.73 8.05
CA ASN A 75 -9.72 -13.17 7.65
C ASN A 75 -9.73 -13.52 6.15
N GLU A 76 -9.32 -14.76 5.85
CA GLU A 76 -9.69 -15.43 4.60
C GLU A 76 -11.22 -15.61 4.60
N VAL A 77 -11.96 -14.69 3.99
CA VAL A 77 -13.34 -14.98 3.56
C VAL A 77 -13.30 -15.59 2.17
N LYS A 78 -13.04 -16.90 2.12
CA LYS A 78 -13.58 -17.75 1.05
C LYS A 78 -15.11 -17.72 1.12
N LYS A 79 -15.72 -17.38 -0.02
CA LYS A 79 -17.08 -17.70 -0.54
C LYS A 79 -17.63 -16.42 -1.20
N TRP A 80 -18.14 -16.43 -2.43
CA TRP A 80 -19.07 -17.38 -3.05
C TRP A 80 -18.64 -17.74 -4.48
#